data_AF-A0A2E3DDK4-F1
#
_entry.id   AF-A0A2E3DDK4-F1
#
_cell.length_a   1.000
_cell.length_b   1.000
_cell.length_c   1.000
_cell.angle_alpha   90.00
_cell.angle_beta   90.00
_cell.angle_gamma   90.00
#
_symmetry.space_group_name_H-M   'P 1'
#
loop_
_entity.id
_entity.type
_entity.pdbx_description
1 polymer ?
#
loop_
_entity_poly.entity_id
_entity_poly.type
_entity_poly.pdbx_seq_one_letter_code
_entity_poly.pdbx_strand_id
1 'polypeptide(L)'
;MASSSTAQLVFNAFDRILTYQGVQKQLNDDFWDTKISPIIRPLWDSDKDRLELFVYREDGTYLIQRSKYRRDHKTKTSKWTSYEFDPSGIEEYSVSNFYDKLREQFFEFKDISEAQYEQAVRRKIEEANILSWDKILLVRMFLLGDCDWTQLGDNGLTDEKKAMWLAYRKWIRDNPKTNAQKQDAETAYDVIFPITPDEYLKRKETGVSESALERYGQQGNDKDYLDSDYHFWKLSANSLSYFAQKMSVYLVLTTITRDNIGEGTFGRIDINNYRSKINSAQPPYQFSSEEERKKYFGADYNGGEMITNETVEEKGQAWLDDLISRIEAGEV
;
A
#
# COMPACT_ATOMS: atom_id res chain seq x y z
N MET A 1 -28.28 -19.98 28.57
CA MET A 1 -28.01 -20.82 27.40
C MET A 1 -27.71 -19.90 26.23
N ALA A 2 -26.48 -19.91 25.74
CA ALA A 2 -26.06 -19.05 24.63
C ALA A 2 -26.62 -19.62 23.33
N SER A 3 -27.62 -18.95 22.75
CA SER A 3 -28.11 -19.23 21.40
C SER A 3 -27.11 -18.65 20.41
N SER A 4 -26.08 -19.42 20.07
CA SER A 4 -25.32 -19.18 18.84
C SER A 4 -26.26 -19.45 17.67
N SER A 5 -26.55 -18.43 16.88
CA SER A 5 -27.34 -18.51 15.66
C SER A 5 -26.84 -19.64 14.74
N THR A 6 -27.57 -20.75 14.67
CA THR A 6 -27.31 -21.95 13.83
C THR A 6 -27.78 -21.77 12.38
N ALA A 7 -27.82 -20.53 11.88
CA ALA A 7 -28.25 -20.23 10.52
C ALA A 7 -27.12 -20.55 9.52
N GLN A 8 -27.39 -21.48 8.62
CA GLN A 8 -26.48 -21.85 7.54
C GLN A 8 -26.56 -20.86 6.38
N LEU A 9 -27.78 -20.41 6.04
CA LEU A 9 -28.02 -19.39 5.02
C LEU A 9 -29.04 -18.38 5.54
N VAL A 10 -28.75 -17.10 5.37
CA VAL A 10 -29.67 -16.00 5.62
C VAL A 10 -29.73 -15.15 4.36
N PHE A 11 -30.92 -14.96 3.83
CA PHE A 11 -31.18 -14.13 2.66
C PHE A 11 -32.19 -13.05 3.02
N ASN A 12 -31.73 -11.80 2.99
CA ASN A 12 -32.57 -10.62 3.13
C ASN A 12 -32.80 -10.04 1.73
N ALA A 13 -34.02 -10.17 1.24
CA ALA A 13 -34.38 -9.80 -0.12
C ALA A 13 -34.54 -8.29 -0.30
N PHE A 14 -34.84 -7.53 0.76
CA PHE A 14 -34.98 -6.08 0.70
C PHE A 14 -33.63 -5.39 0.69
N ASP A 15 -32.75 -5.81 1.59
CA ASP A 15 -31.41 -5.27 1.68
C ASP A 15 -30.47 -5.91 0.64
N ARG A 16 -30.92 -6.94 -0.08
CA ARG A 16 -30.14 -7.70 -1.08
C ARG A 16 -28.85 -8.28 -0.49
N ILE A 17 -28.98 -8.79 0.73
CA ILE A 17 -27.89 -9.39 1.48
C ILE A 17 -28.08 -10.91 1.48
N LEU A 18 -27.01 -11.62 1.11
CA LEU A 18 -26.94 -13.06 1.21
C LEU A 18 -25.77 -13.45 2.10
N THR A 19 -26.08 -14.16 3.18
CA THR A 19 -25.10 -14.64 4.16
C THR A 19 -25.09 -16.16 4.14
N TYR A 20 -23.92 -16.75 3.97
CA TYR A 20 -23.73 -18.20 4.03
C TYR A 20 -22.61 -18.53 5.02
N GLN A 21 -22.90 -19.37 6.02
CA GLN A 21 -21.97 -19.77 7.09
C GLN A 21 -21.25 -18.57 7.74
N GLY A 22 -21.99 -17.50 8.01
CA GLY A 22 -21.48 -16.27 8.63
C GLY A 22 -20.76 -15.31 7.68
N VAL A 23 -20.50 -15.68 6.42
CA VAL A 23 -19.92 -14.79 5.42
C VAL A 23 -21.04 -14.02 4.72
N GLN A 24 -21.08 -12.71 4.90
CA GLN A 24 -22.06 -11.82 4.31
C GLN A 24 -21.59 -11.26 2.96
N LYS A 25 -22.49 -11.25 1.97
CA LYS A 25 -22.29 -10.60 0.67
C LYS A 25 -23.46 -9.68 0.35
N GLN A 26 -23.14 -8.43 0.01
CA GLN A 26 -24.09 -7.47 -0.56
C GLN A 26 -24.13 -7.69 -2.07
N LEU A 27 -25.31 -7.98 -2.61
CA LEU A 27 -25.48 -8.24 -4.03
C LEU A 27 -25.62 -6.91 -4.78
N ASN A 28 -24.92 -6.76 -5.91
CA ASN A 28 -25.06 -5.59 -6.78
C ASN A 28 -26.34 -5.69 -7.64
N ASP A 29 -26.76 -4.58 -8.23
CA ASP A 29 -28.01 -4.48 -9.00
C ASP A 29 -28.06 -5.46 -10.19
N ASP A 30 -26.96 -5.57 -10.93
CA ASP A 30 -26.87 -6.44 -12.10
C ASP A 30 -27.02 -7.92 -11.74
N PHE A 31 -26.32 -8.38 -10.70
CA PHE A 31 -26.43 -9.75 -10.22
C PHE A 31 -27.81 -10.02 -9.62
N TRP A 32 -28.40 -9.04 -8.93
CA TRP A 32 -29.75 -9.14 -8.41
C TRP A 32 -30.76 -9.38 -9.54
N ASP A 33 -30.76 -8.53 -10.57
CA ASP A 33 -31.75 -8.59 -11.65
C ASP A 33 -31.57 -9.83 -12.54
N THR A 34 -30.32 -10.24 -12.80
CA THR A 34 -30.02 -11.34 -13.72
C THR A 34 -30.08 -12.72 -13.07
N LYS A 35 -29.73 -12.84 -11.79
CA LYS A 35 -29.54 -14.14 -11.12
C LYS A 35 -30.51 -14.39 -9.97
N ILE A 36 -30.76 -13.40 -9.12
CA ILE A 36 -31.57 -13.59 -7.91
C ILE A 36 -33.06 -13.39 -8.18
N SER A 37 -33.42 -12.30 -8.85
CA SER A 37 -34.81 -11.95 -9.19
C SER A 37 -35.54 -13.10 -9.90
N PRO A 38 -34.93 -13.81 -10.88
CA PRO A 38 -35.57 -14.96 -11.53
C PRO A 38 -35.76 -16.19 -10.63
N ILE A 39 -35.01 -16.30 -9.52
CA ILE A 39 -35.17 -17.40 -8.55
C ILE A 39 -36.34 -17.13 -7.62
N ILE A 40 -36.49 -15.88 -7.18
CA ILE A 40 -37.53 -15.49 -6.22
C ILE A 40 -38.88 -15.22 -6.91
N ARG A 41 -38.89 -14.67 -8.13
CA ARG A 41 -40.13 -14.34 -8.85
C ARG A 41 -40.60 -15.48 -9.77
N PRO A 42 -41.91 -15.71 -9.90
CA PRO A 42 -43.02 -15.07 -9.17
C PRO A 42 -43.42 -15.80 -7.88
N LEU A 43 -42.79 -16.95 -7.59
CA LEU A 43 -43.25 -17.89 -6.57
C LEU A 43 -43.05 -17.36 -5.14
N TRP A 44 -41.83 -16.93 -4.81
CA TRP A 44 -41.45 -16.42 -3.49
C TRP A 44 -41.70 -14.92 -3.35
N ASP A 45 -41.64 -14.18 -4.47
CA ASP A 45 -41.84 -12.73 -4.53
C ASP A 45 -42.80 -12.33 -5.66
N SER A 46 -43.75 -11.46 -5.33
CA SER A 46 -44.72 -10.88 -6.26
C SER A 46 -45.07 -9.44 -5.87
N ASP A 47 -45.75 -8.71 -6.76
CA ASP A 47 -46.04 -7.30 -6.54
C ASP A 47 -46.95 -7.00 -5.33
N LYS A 48 -47.70 -8.00 -4.86
CA LYS A 48 -48.60 -7.88 -3.69
C LYS A 48 -48.13 -8.68 -2.47
N ASP A 49 -47.09 -9.50 -2.63
CA ASP A 49 -46.60 -10.42 -1.60
C ASP A 49 -45.12 -10.69 -1.83
N ARG A 50 -44.26 -9.99 -1.08
CA ARG A 50 -42.82 -9.92 -1.28
C ARG A 50 -42.07 -10.76 -0.26
N LEU A 51 -40.99 -11.41 -0.69
CA LEU A 51 -40.07 -12.08 0.23
C LEU A 51 -39.30 -11.01 0.99
N GLU A 52 -39.20 -11.13 2.32
CA GLU A 52 -38.47 -10.21 3.18
C GLU A 52 -37.19 -10.89 3.69
N LEU A 53 -37.36 -12.02 4.40
CA LEU A 53 -36.28 -12.76 5.02
C LEU A 53 -36.47 -14.25 4.82
N PHE A 54 -35.39 -14.93 4.44
CA PHE A 54 -35.29 -16.38 4.41
C PHE A 54 -34.11 -16.83 5.26
N VAL A 55 -34.35 -17.71 6.23
CA VAL A 55 -33.33 -18.30 7.08
C VAL A 55 -33.41 -19.81 6.96
N TYR A 56 -32.29 -20.46 6.62
CA TYR A 56 -32.14 -21.90 6.60
C TYR A 56 -31.11 -22.31 7.64
N ARG A 57 -31.45 -23.26 8.51
CA ARG A 57 -30.61 -23.69 9.64
C ARG A 57 -29.94 -25.03 9.36
N GLU A 58 -28.88 -25.32 10.09
CA GLU A 58 -28.11 -26.56 9.95
C GLU A 58 -28.91 -27.83 10.24
N ASP A 59 -29.94 -27.75 11.07
CA ASP A 59 -30.86 -28.85 11.39
C ASP A 59 -31.94 -29.08 10.31
N GLY A 60 -31.89 -28.34 9.20
CA GLY A 60 -32.86 -28.38 8.11
C GLY A 60 -34.15 -27.61 8.40
N THR A 61 -34.28 -26.99 9.58
CA THR A 61 -35.40 -26.09 9.86
C THR A 61 -35.20 -24.75 9.16
N TYR A 62 -36.30 -24.05 8.91
CA TYR A 62 -36.27 -22.79 8.20
C TYR A 62 -37.18 -21.76 8.88
N LEU A 63 -37.00 -20.49 8.50
CA LEU A 63 -37.90 -19.39 8.81
C LEU A 63 -38.04 -18.53 7.57
N ILE A 64 -39.27 -18.24 7.19
CA ILE A 64 -39.59 -17.44 6.01
C ILE A 64 -40.50 -16.31 6.44
N GLN A 65 -40.09 -15.08 6.18
CA GLN A 65 -40.92 -13.89 6.40
C GLN A 65 -41.24 -13.26 5.05
N ARG A 66 -42.51 -12.95 4.88
CA ARG A 66 -43.04 -12.27 3.70
C ARG A 66 -43.79 -11.03 4.12
N SER A 67 -43.81 -10.03 3.25
CA SER A 67 -44.58 -8.81 3.43
C SER A 67 -45.71 -8.75 2.41
N LYS A 68 -46.95 -8.69 2.89
CA LYS A 68 -48.14 -8.64 2.03
C LYS A 68 -48.80 -7.27 2.06
N TYR A 69 -49.23 -6.80 0.90
CA TYR A 69 -49.97 -5.55 0.78
C TYR A 69 -51.44 -5.78 1.15
N ARG A 70 -51.87 -5.27 2.32
CA ARG A 70 -53.24 -5.40 2.81
C ARG A 70 -53.94 -4.05 2.81
N ARG A 71 -55.19 -4.04 2.34
CA ARG A 71 -56.08 -2.89 2.44
C ARG A 71 -56.96 -3.05 3.67
N ASP A 72 -56.96 -2.06 4.55
CA ASP A 72 -57.94 -1.98 5.63
C ASP A 72 -59.26 -1.46 5.06
N HIS A 73 -60.31 -2.29 5.12
CA HIS A 73 -61.63 -1.97 4.57
C HIS A 73 -62.36 -0.88 5.37
N LYS A 74 -61.96 -0.64 6.64
CA LYS A 74 -62.58 0.37 7.51
C LYS A 74 -61.96 1.75 7.30
N THR A 75 -60.62 1.84 7.29
CA THR A 75 -59.90 3.11 7.12
C THR A 75 -59.61 3.45 5.66
N LYS A 76 -59.86 2.51 4.73
CA LYS A 76 -59.53 2.59 3.29
C LYS A 76 -58.04 2.82 3.01
N THR A 77 -57.17 2.71 4.01
CA THR A 77 -55.72 2.82 3.89
C THR A 77 -55.11 1.46 3.59
N SER A 78 -54.04 1.45 2.81
CA SER A 78 -53.29 0.24 2.50
C SER A 78 -51.96 0.26 3.23
N LYS A 79 -51.53 -0.88 3.76
CA LYS A 79 -50.25 -1.03 4.45
C LYS A 79 -49.61 -2.36 4.13
N TRP A 80 -48.29 -2.38 4.11
CA TRP A 80 -47.51 -3.60 4.13
C TRP A 80 -47.56 -4.22 5.53
N THR A 81 -47.69 -5.53 5.60
CA THR A 81 -47.71 -6.26 6.87
C THR A 81 -46.88 -7.52 6.72
N SER A 82 -45.82 -7.62 7.51
CA SER A 82 -44.95 -8.78 7.59
C SER A 82 -45.63 -9.93 8.33
N TYR A 83 -45.41 -11.15 7.86
CA TYR A 83 -45.93 -12.37 8.47
C TYR A 83 -44.97 -13.53 8.23
N GLU A 84 -44.99 -14.50 9.13
CA GLU A 84 -44.26 -15.75 8.97
C GLU A 84 -45.03 -16.66 7.99
N PHE A 85 -44.33 -17.16 6.99
CA PHE A 85 -44.89 -18.03 5.95
C PHE A 85 -44.40 -19.46 6.15
N ASP A 86 -45.36 -20.36 6.32
CA ASP A 86 -45.13 -21.80 6.35
C ASP A 86 -45.59 -22.42 5.03
N PRO A 87 -44.67 -22.91 4.17
CA PRO A 87 -45.01 -23.59 2.92
C PRO A 87 -45.46 -25.04 3.13
N SER A 88 -45.48 -25.55 4.37
CA SER A 88 -45.86 -26.94 4.66
C SER A 88 -47.24 -27.28 4.09
N GLY A 89 -47.29 -28.28 3.20
CA GLY A 89 -48.52 -28.73 2.54
C GLY A 89 -48.83 -28.06 1.20
N ILE A 90 -47.94 -27.20 0.66
CA ILE A 90 -48.07 -26.62 -0.67
C ILE A 90 -47.00 -27.23 -1.60
N GLU A 91 -47.40 -28.12 -2.51
CA GLU A 91 -46.49 -28.88 -3.39
C GLU A 91 -45.59 -27.99 -4.27
N GLU A 92 -46.04 -26.79 -4.61
CA GLU A 92 -45.30 -25.84 -5.46
C GLU A 92 -44.05 -25.28 -4.76
N TYR A 93 -44.03 -25.22 -3.42
CA TYR A 93 -42.92 -24.65 -2.66
C TYR A 93 -41.94 -25.73 -2.22
N SER A 94 -40.74 -25.72 -2.83
CA SER A 94 -39.62 -26.54 -2.40
C SER A 94 -38.56 -25.68 -1.69
N VAL A 95 -38.55 -25.73 -0.36
CA VAL A 95 -37.61 -24.95 0.48
C VAL A 95 -36.17 -25.39 0.26
N SER A 96 -35.91 -26.69 0.13
CA SER A 96 -34.57 -27.23 -0.15
C SER A 96 -34.05 -26.78 -1.51
N ASN A 97 -34.88 -26.82 -2.56
CA ASN A 97 -34.51 -26.33 -3.89
C ASN A 97 -34.21 -24.83 -3.87
N PHE A 98 -35.02 -24.06 -3.14
CA PHE A 98 -34.79 -22.62 -3.00
C PHE A 98 -33.48 -22.32 -2.27
N TYR A 99 -33.20 -23.04 -1.19
CA TYR A 99 -31.91 -22.99 -0.49
C TYR A 99 -30.74 -23.32 -1.41
N ASP A 100 -30.80 -24.43 -2.16
CA ASP A 100 -29.71 -24.87 -3.04
C ASP A 100 -29.41 -23.84 -4.13
N LYS A 101 -30.45 -23.24 -4.72
CA LYS A 101 -30.31 -22.17 -5.71
C LYS A 101 -29.66 -20.91 -5.12
N LEU A 102 -30.11 -20.46 -3.94
CA LEU A 102 -29.49 -19.31 -3.28
C LEU A 102 -28.04 -19.59 -2.89
N ARG A 103 -27.75 -20.80 -2.41
CA ARG A 103 -26.39 -21.25 -2.10
C ARG A 103 -25.50 -21.24 -3.33
N GLU A 104 -25.96 -21.78 -4.47
CA GLU A 104 -25.22 -21.76 -5.73
C GLU A 104 -24.87 -20.33 -6.15
N GLN A 105 -25.85 -19.42 -6.08
CA GLN A 105 -25.65 -18.01 -6.41
C GLN A 105 -24.72 -17.28 -5.45
N PHE A 106 -24.68 -17.68 -4.18
CA PHE A 106 -23.68 -17.16 -3.24
C PHE A 106 -22.25 -17.49 -3.69
N PHE A 107 -21.99 -18.75 -4.09
CA PHE A 107 -20.67 -19.16 -4.56
C PHE A 107 -20.33 -18.51 -5.91
N GLU A 108 -21.27 -18.44 -6.84
CA GLU A 108 -21.05 -17.75 -8.13
C GLU A 108 -20.69 -16.27 -7.91
N PHE A 109 -21.43 -15.56 -7.05
CA PHE A 109 -21.13 -14.15 -6.72
C PHE A 109 -19.77 -14.00 -6.05
N LYS A 110 -19.44 -14.91 -5.12
CA LYS A 110 -18.16 -14.91 -4.42
C LYS A 110 -17.00 -15.05 -5.41
N ASP A 111 -17.05 -16.05 -6.29
CA ASP A 111 -16.00 -16.34 -7.26
C ASP A 111 -15.80 -15.18 -8.24
N ILE A 112 -16.89 -14.58 -8.73
CA ILE A 112 -16.82 -13.38 -9.59
C ILE A 112 -16.17 -12.22 -8.83
N SER A 113 -16.59 -11.97 -7.59
CA SER A 113 -16.06 -10.86 -6.78
C SER A 113 -14.56 -11.02 -6.50
N GLU A 114 -14.12 -12.24 -6.20
CA GLU A 114 -12.71 -12.54 -5.94
C GLU A 114 -11.86 -12.39 -7.21
N ALA A 115 -12.34 -12.90 -8.36
CA ALA A 115 -11.65 -12.73 -9.64
C ALA A 115 -11.51 -11.25 -10.03
N GLN A 116 -12.54 -10.43 -9.82
CA GLN A 116 -12.49 -8.99 -10.07
C GLN A 116 -11.49 -8.29 -9.14
N TYR A 117 -11.43 -8.70 -7.87
CA TYR A 117 -10.46 -8.17 -6.92
C TYR A 117 -9.02 -8.52 -7.32
N GLU A 118 -8.75 -9.78 -7.66
CA GLU A 118 -7.44 -10.21 -8.15
C GLU A 118 -7.02 -9.43 -9.39
N GLN A 119 -7.94 -9.20 -10.34
CA GLN A 119 -7.67 -8.40 -11.53
C GLN A 119 -7.35 -6.94 -11.18
N ALA A 120 -8.09 -6.35 -10.23
CA ALA A 120 -7.84 -4.99 -9.77
C ALA A 120 -6.47 -4.86 -9.09
N VAL A 121 -6.09 -5.83 -8.25
CA VAL A 121 -4.77 -5.91 -7.61
C VAL A 121 -3.66 -6.05 -8.66
N ARG A 122 -3.81 -6.95 -9.64
CA ARG A 122 -2.84 -7.09 -10.74
C ARG A 122 -2.64 -5.79 -11.50
N ARG A 123 -3.73 -5.10 -11.88
CA ARG A 123 -3.66 -3.81 -12.55
C ARG A 123 -2.91 -2.77 -11.71
N LYS A 124 -3.14 -2.74 -10.40
CA LYS A 124 -2.41 -1.82 -9.49
C LYS A 124 -0.92 -2.14 -9.40
N ILE A 125 -0.55 -3.42 -9.35
CA ILE A 125 0.86 -3.84 -9.37
C ILE A 125 1.51 -3.47 -10.71
N GLU A 126 0.81 -3.65 -11.83
CA GLU A 126 1.30 -3.25 -13.16
C GLU A 126 1.48 -1.73 -13.26
N GLU A 127 0.49 -0.94 -12.84
CA GLU A 127 0.59 0.52 -12.72
C GLU A 127 1.79 0.94 -11.86
N ALA A 128 2.00 0.28 -10.72
CA ALA A 128 3.13 0.54 -9.82
C ALA A 128 4.48 0.16 -10.43
N ASN A 129 4.54 -0.72 -11.44
CA ASN A 129 5.78 -1.09 -12.12
C ASN A 129 6.10 -0.22 -13.34
N ILE A 130 5.15 0.57 -13.84
CA ILE A 130 5.41 1.50 -14.95
C ILE A 130 6.27 2.68 -14.48
N LEU A 131 7.32 2.99 -15.21
CA LEU A 131 8.14 4.18 -14.96
C LEU A 131 7.34 5.42 -15.38
N SER A 132 6.95 6.24 -14.41
CA SER A 132 6.23 7.50 -14.63
C SER A 132 7.18 8.70 -14.57
N TRP A 133 6.71 9.86 -15.04
CA TRP A 133 7.45 11.12 -14.91
C TRP A 133 7.70 11.52 -13.45
N ASP A 134 6.79 11.20 -12.55
CA ASP A 134 6.95 11.46 -11.11
C ASP A 134 8.10 10.64 -10.53
N LYS A 135 8.25 9.38 -10.97
CA LYS A 135 9.40 8.55 -10.59
C LYS A 135 10.72 9.11 -11.12
N ILE A 136 10.73 9.68 -12.32
CA ILE A 136 11.91 10.40 -12.85
C ILE A 136 12.25 11.61 -11.99
N LEU A 137 11.24 12.37 -11.54
CA LEU A 137 11.44 13.50 -10.63
C LEU A 137 12.03 13.05 -9.29
N LEU A 138 11.51 11.98 -8.70
CA LEU A 138 12.04 11.39 -7.47
C LEU A 138 13.49 10.93 -7.65
N VAL A 139 13.81 10.28 -8.78
CA VAL A 139 15.18 9.88 -9.10
C VAL A 139 16.12 11.09 -9.12
N ARG A 140 15.71 12.17 -9.79
CA ARG A 140 16.50 13.41 -9.84
C ARG A 140 16.73 14.00 -8.46
N MET A 141 15.68 14.09 -7.64
CA MET A 141 15.79 14.61 -6.28
C MET A 141 16.76 13.80 -5.43
N PHE A 142 16.68 12.47 -5.52
CA PHE A 142 17.59 11.59 -4.79
C PHE A 142 19.04 11.71 -5.30
N LEU A 143 19.29 11.74 -6.61
CA LEU A 143 20.64 11.91 -7.15
C LEU A 143 21.25 13.25 -6.71
N LEU A 144 20.45 14.32 -6.67
CA LEU A 144 20.88 15.63 -6.16
C LEU A 144 21.09 15.63 -4.64
N GLY A 145 20.30 14.87 -3.88
CA GLY A 145 20.50 14.70 -2.44
C GLY A 145 21.77 13.90 -2.12
N ASP A 146 21.98 12.79 -2.83
CA ASP A 146 23.10 11.86 -2.61
C ASP A 146 24.46 12.52 -2.85
N CYS A 147 24.55 13.46 -3.80
CA CYS A 147 25.79 14.19 -4.05
C CYS A 147 25.89 15.54 -3.30
N ASP A 148 25.02 15.84 -2.34
CA ASP A 148 25.03 17.15 -1.67
C ASP A 148 26.27 17.38 -0.80
N TRP A 149 26.81 16.32 -0.20
CA TRP A 149 28.07 16.37 0.57
C TRP A 149 29.26 16.92 -0.25
N THR A 150 29.24 16.76 -1.57
CA THR A 150 30.29 17.27 -2.47
C THR A 150 30.27 18.79 -2.64
N GLN A 151 29.21 19.45 -2.19
CA GLN A 151 29.05 20.91 -2.27
C GLN A 151 29.56 21.62 -1.02
N LEU A 152 29.77 20.88 0.07
CA LEU A 152 30.31 21.40 1.31
C LEU A 152 31.82 21.62 1.21
N GLY A 153 32.34 22.62 1.92
CA GLY A 153 33.76 22.97 1.86
C GLY A 153 34.70 21.95 2.51
N ASP A 154 34.18 21.08 3.39
CA ASP A 154 34.92 20.12 4.22
C ASP A 154 35.06 18.72 3.60
N ASN A 155 34.70 18.56 2.32
CA ASN A 155 34.64 17.26 1.64
C ASN A 155 36.00 16.64 1.24
N GLY A 156 37.12 17.35 1.42
CA GLY A 156 38.47 16.88 1.10
C GLY A 156 38.71 16.57 -0.40
N LEU A 157 37.81 16.96 -1.29
CA LEU A 157 37.93 16.69 -2.73
C LEU A 157 38.93 17.65 -3.40
N THR A 158 39.61 17.17 -4.44
CA THR A 158 40.42 18.03 -5.31
C THR A 158 39.54 18.98 -6.11
N ASP A 159 40.10 20.08 -6.58
CA ASP A 159 39.34 21.11 -7.30
C ASP A 159 38.78 20.59 -8.63
N GLU A 160 39.51 19.71 -9.31
CA GLU A 160 39.05 19.05 -10.54
C GLU A 160 37.82 18.17 -10.26
N LYS A 161 37.86 17.40 -9.17
CA LYS A 161 36.77 16.52 -8.78
C LYS A 161 35.53 17.30 -8.33
N LYS A 162 35.73 18.42 -7.63
CA LYS A 162 34.65 19.37 -7.30
C LYS A 162 34.01 19.94 -8.56
N ALA A 163 34.81 20.32 -9.56
CA ALA A 163 34.31 20.81 -10.84
C ALA A 163 33.46 19.76 -11.56
N MET A 164 33.88 18.49 -11.57
CA MET A 164 33.08 17.39 -12.13
C MET A 164 31.76 17.19 -11.39
N TRP A 165 31.75 17.21 -10.06
CA TRP A 165 30.51 17.11 -9.26
C TRP A 165 29.57 18.30 -9.47
N LEU A 166 30.12 19.50 -9.65
CA LEU A 166 29.34 20.68 -10.01
C LEU A 166 28.69 20.52 -11.39
N ALA A 167 29.45 20.03 -12.38
CA ALA A 167 28.94 19.74 -13.72
C ALA A 167 27.85 18.65 -13.70
N TYR A 168 28.04 17.58 -12.92
CA TYR A 168 27.05 16.52 -12.70
C TYR A 168 25.72 17.08 -12.18
N ARG A 169 25.76 17.86 -11.10
CA ARG A 169 24.56 18.47 -10.50
C ARG A 169 23.87 19.44 -11.46
N LYS A 170 24.66 20.28 -12.14
CA LYS A 170 24.14 21.22 -13.14
C LYS A 170 23.41 20.48 -14.25
N TRP A 171 24.01 19.43 -14.78
CA TRP A 171 23.39 18.62 -15.83
C TRP A 171 22.03 18.07 -15.38
N ILE A 172 21.91 17.46 -14.19
CA ILE A 172 20.66 16.86 -13.69
C ILE A 172 19.55 17.91 -13.53
N ARG A 173 19.89 19.14 -13.14
CA ARG A 173 18.91 20.22 -13.00
C ARG A 173 18.43 20.73 -14.35
N ASP A 174 19.36 20.94 -15.28
CA ASP A 174 19.08 21.56 -16.57
C ASP A 174 18.41 20.59 -17.57
N ASN A 175 18.58 19.28 -17.36
CA ASN A 175 18.15 18.22 -18.29
C ASN A 175 17.09 17.29 -17.67
N PRO A 176 15.89 17.78 -17.30
CA PRO A 176 14.88 16.98 -16.62
C PRO A 176 14.29 15.85 -17.45
N LYS A 177 14.33 15.97 -18.79
CA LYS A 177 13.71 15.04 -19.73
C LYS A 177 14.65 14.65 -20.87
N THR A 178 15.96 14.84 -20.72
CA THR A 178 16.87 14.62 -21.87
C THR A 178 17.06 13.13 -22.16
N ASN A 179 16.97 12.75 -23.43
CA ASN A 179 17.21 11.40 -23.94
C ASN A 179 18.65 11.21 -24.46
N ALA A 180 18.98 9.99 -24.92
CA ALA A 180 20.30 9.67 -25.47
C ALA A 180 20.68 10.51 -26.72
N GLN A 181 19.69 11.02 -27.46
CA GLN A 181 19.88 11.90 -28.61
C GLN A 181 20.01 13.38 -28.20
N LYS A 182 20.08 13.68 -26.90
CA LYS A 182 20.15 15.04 -26.34
C LYS A 182 18.93 15.90 -26.70
N GLN A 183 17.78 15.25 -26.83
CA GLN A 183 16.47 15.85 -27.08
C GLN A 183 15.53 15.56 -25.91
N ASP A 184 14.35 16.19 -25.89
CA ASP A 184 13.31 15.82 -24.94
C ASP A 184 12.84 14.38 -25.20
N ALA A 185 12.82 13.58 -24.14
CA ALA A 185 12.32 12.22 -24.12
C ALA A 185 10.79 12.21 -24.29
N GLU A 186 10.31 11.37 -25.21
CA GLU A 186 8.88 11.10 -25.39
C GLU A 186 8.32 10.26 -24.24
N THR A 187 9.15 9.37 -23.68
CA THR A 187 8.76 8.48 -22.58
C THR A 187 9.73 8.59 -21.41
N ALA A 188 9.24 8.33 -20.19
CA ALA A 188 10.09 8.34 -19.00
C ALA A 188 11.25 7.32 -19.07
N TYR A 189 11.11 6.24 -19.86
CA TYR A 189 12.14 5.22 -20.07
C TYR A 189 13.33 5.72 -20.90
N ASP A 190 13.16 6.79 -21.67
CA ASP A 190 14.21 7.31 -22.54
C ASP A 190 15.13 8.31 -21.87
N VAL A 191 14.75 8.78 -20.68
CA VAL A 191 15.54 9.73 -19.89
C VAL A 191 16.87 9.11 -19.50
N ILE A 192 17.94 9.84 -19.79
CA ILE A 192 19.31 9.48 -19.41
C ILE A 192 19.75 10.26 -18.18
N PHE A 193 20.70 9.69 -17.45
CA PHE A 193 21.36 10.34 -16.32
C PHE A 193 22.87 10.18 -16.45
N PRO A 194 23.67 11.16 -16.02
CA PRO A 194 25.12 11.03 -16.02
C PRO A 194 25.56 9.97 -15.02
N ILE A 195 26.65 9.26 -15.34
CA ILE A 195 27.38 8.47 -14.34
C ILE A 195 28.05 9.42 -13.34
N THR A 196 28.26 8.97 -12.10
CA THR A 196 28.93 9.81 -11.10
C THR A 196 30.40 10.08 -11.50
N PRO A 197 31.00 11.19 -11.05
CA PRO A 197 32.42 11.46 -11.26
C PRO A 197 33.34 10.33 -10.76
N ASP A 198 32.98 9.65 -9.66
CA ASP A 198 33.75 8.50 -9.16
C ASP A 198 33.75 7.33 -10.14
N GLU A 199 32.59 7.00 -10.72
CA GLU A 199 32.47 5.95 -11.72
C GLU A 199 33.23 6.33 -13.01
N TYR A 200 33.14 7.59 -13.45
CA TYR A 200 33.91 8.09 -14.58
C TYR A 200 35.43 7.93 -14.37
N LEU A 201 35.95 8.39 -13.22
CA LEU A 201 37.37 8.30 -12.90
C LEU A 201 37.83 6.83 -12.82
N LYS A 202 37.03 5.96 -12.22
CA LYS A 202 37.32 4.53 -12.14
C LYS A 202 37.37 3.87 -13.53
N ARG A 203 36.48 4.23 -14.45
CA ARG A 203 36.52 3.75 -15.84
C ARG A 203 37.76 4.23 -16.57
N LYS A 204 38.15 5.50 -16.36
CA LYS A 204 39.34 6.09 -16.95
C LYS A 204 40.62 5.41 -16.44
N GLU A 205 40.67 5.08 -15.15
CA GLU A 205 41.78 4.35 -14.52
C GLU A 205 41.86 2.89 -14.99
N THR A 206 40.72 2.20 -15.04
CA THR A 206 40.66 0.78 -15.44
C THR A 206 40.96 0.60 -16.94
N GLY A 207 40.63 1.60 -17.76
CA GLY A 207 40.75 1.53 -19.21
C GLY A 207 39.71 0.60 -19.84
N VAL A 208 39.85 0.36 -21.15
CA VAL A 208 39.02 -0.59 -21.92
C VAL A 208 39.90 -1.78 -22.30
N SER A 209 39.40 -3.01 -22.17
CA SER A 209 40.13 -4.20 -22.64
C SER A 209 40.30 -4.17 -24.16
N GLU A 210 41.38 -4.74 -24.70
CA GLU A 210 41.62 -4.80 -26.16
C GLU A 210 40.40 -5.36 -26.93
N SER A 211 39.80 -6.44 -26.41
CA SER A 211 38.62 -7.06 -27.00
C SER A 211 37.37 -6.15 -27.02
N ALA A 212 37.22 -5.27 -26.04
CA ALA A 212 36.12 -4.30 -26.00
C ALA A 212 36.45 -3.07 -26.85
N LEU A 213 37.72 -2.68 -26.92
CA LEU A 213 38.20 -1.60 -27.77
C LEU A 213 37.95 -1.90 -29.26
N GLU A 214 38.23 -3.13 -29.71
CA GLU A 214 37.98 -3.56 -31.08
C GLU A 214 36.49 -3.57 -31.45
N ARG A 215 35.61 -3.94 -30.50
CA ARG A 215 34.17 -4.09 -30.76
C ARG A 215 33.38 -2.80 -30.57
N TYR A 216 33.75 -1.99 -29.58
CA TYR A 216 32.93 -0.88 -29.09
C TYR A 216 33.71 0.45 -28.99
N GLY A 217 34.99 0.47 -29.37
CA GLY A 217 35.85 1.64 -29.29
C GLY A 217 36.24 2.02 -27.86
N GLN A 218 36.63 3.27 -27.66
CA GLN A 218 37.16 3.78 -26.38
C GLN A 218 36.10 3.96 -25.28
N GLN A 219 34.81 3.78 -25.59
CA GLN A 219 33.70 3.89 -24.63
C GLN A 219 33.72 5.18 -23.79
N GLY A 220 34.17 6.29 -24.38
CA GLY A 220 34.26 7.59 -23.71
C GLY A 220 35.50 7.81 -22.85
N ASN A 221 36.39 6.81 -22.67
CA ASN A 221 37.63 6.98 -21.91
C ASN A 221 38.61 7.98 -22.54
N ASP A 222 38.47 8.24 -23.85
CA ASP A 222 39.20 9.25 -24.61
C ASP A 222 38.60 10.65 -24.54
N LYS A 223 37.46 10.82 -23.83
CA LYS A 223 36.72 12.08 -23.76
C LYS A 223 36.69 12.65 -22.34
N ASP A 224 36.48 13.96 -22.29
CA ASP A 224 36.24 14.67 -21.04
C ASP A 224 34.86 14.32 -20.48
N TYR A 225 34.71 14.49 -19.16
CA TYR A 225 33.50 14.09 -18.45
C TYR A 225 32.25 14.77 -19.04
N LEU A 226 31.19 13.99 -19.25
CA LEU A 226 29.93 14.37 -19.93
C LEU A 226 30.00 14.65 -21.44
N ASP A 227 31.17 14.55 -22.08
CA ASP A 227 31.31 14.78 -23.53
C ASP A 227 31.07 13.54 -24.41
N SER A 228 30.85 12.38 -23.79
CA SER A 228 30.56 11.12 -24.48
C SER A 228 29.22 10.56 -24.05
N ASP A 229 28.50 9.91 -24.97
CA ASP A 229 27.24 9.23 -24.67
C ASP A 229 27.44 8.06 -23.68
N TYR A 230 28.66 7.52 -23.59
CA TYR A 230 29.05 6.51 -22.59
C TYR A 230 29.17 7.05 -21.16
N HIS A 231 29.13 8.38 -20.98
CA HIS A 231 29.08 9.02 -19.67
C HIS A 231 27.64 9.08 -19.12
N PHE A 232 26.68 8.47 -19.80
CA PHE A 232 25.28 8.45 -19.42
C PHE A 232 24.75 7.02 -19.32
N TRP A 233 23.70 6.85 -18.51
CA TRP A 233 22.98 5.60 -18.34
C TRP A 233 21.47 5.85 -18.41
N LYS A 234 20.72 4.83 -18.82
CA LYS A 234 19.25 4.82 -18.80
C LYS A 234 18.76 3.98 -17.63
N LEU A 235 17.64 4.38 -17.03
CA LEU A 235 16.97 3.54 -16.02
C LEU A 235 16.42 2.27 -16.67
N SER A 236 17.03 1.14 -16.34
CA SER A 236 16.40 -0.17 -16.60
C SER A 236 15.36 -0.48 -15.53
N ALA A 237 14.42 -1.40 -15.81
CA ALA A 237 13.48 -1.90 -14.80
C ALA A 237 14.19 -2.43 -13.55
N ASN A 238 15.33 -3.12 -13.72
CA ASN A 238 16.14 -3.62 -12.61
C ASN A 238 16.78 -2.49 -11.79
N SER A 239 17.27 -1.45 -12.46
CA SER A 239 17.85 -0.27 -11.81
C SER A 239 16.79 0.48 -10.99
N LEU A 240 15.55 0.54 -11.48
CA LEU A 240 14.44 1.18 -10.79
C LEU A 240 14.08 0.45 -9.49
N SER A 241 14.03 -0.89 -9.49
CA SER A 241 13.74 -1.67 -8.27
C SER A 241 14.79 -1.42 -7.18
N TYR A 242 16.07 -1.41 -7.55
CA TYR A 242 17.15 -1.11 -6.61
C TYR A 242 17.09 0.34 -6.09
N PHE A 243 16.73 1.27 -6.98
CA PHE A 243 16.57 2.68 -6.62
C PHE A 243 15.37 2.91 -5.70
N ALA A 244 14.24 2.26 -5.97
CA ALA A 244 13.06 2.30 -5.12
C ALA A 244 13.38 1.80 -3.71
N GLN A 245 14.15 0.71 -3.58
CA GLN A 245 14.58 0.22 -2.27
C GLN A 245 15.44 1.26 -1.53
N LYS A 246 16.42 1.88 -2.20
CA LYS A 246 17.26 2.94 -1.59
C LYS A 246 16.44 4.16 -1.18
N MET A 247 15.53 4.60 -2.05
CA MET A 247 14.59 5.68 -1.80
C MET A 247 13.73 5.40 -0.58
N SER A 248 13.11 4.22 -0.49
CA SER A 248 12.28 3.84 0.65
C SER A 248 13.08 3.85 1.95
N VAL A 249 14.30 3.29 1.95
CA VAL A 249 15.17 3.33 3.14
C VAL A 249 15.54 4.77 3.51
N TYR A 250 15.90 5.61 2.54
CA TYR A 250 16.21 7.01 2.78
C TYR A 250 15.01 7.78 3.34
N LEU A 251 13.82 7.60 2.76
CA LEU A 251 12.59 8.22 3.24
C LEU A 251 12.29 7.79 4.68
N VAL A 252 12.35 6.49 4.98
CA VAL A 252 12.17 5.96 6.35
C VAL A 252 13.18 6.57 7.32
N LEU A 253 14.46 6.64 6.95
CA LEU A 253 15.49 7.23 7.82
C LEU A 253 15.28 8.74 8.01
N THR A 254 14.88 9.46 6.96
CA THR A 254 14.64 10.91 7.05
C THR A 254 13.37 11.25 7.82
N THR A 255 12.32 10.45 7.74
CA THR A 255 11.08 10.66 8.51
C THR A 255 11.30 10.35 9.98
N ILE A 256 12.00 9.26 10.29
CA ILE A 256 12.45 8.94 11.66
C ILE A 256 13.31 10.08 12.25
N THR A 257 14.05 10.83 11.43
CA THR A 257 14.94 11.89 11.93
C THR A 257 14.36 13.30 11.87
N ARG A 258 13.38 13.59 11.01
CA ARG A 258 12.78 14.93 10.85
C ARG A 258 11.61 15.21 11.79
N ASP A 259 10.75 14.23 12.09
CA ASP A 259 9.57 14.47 12.94
C ASP A 259 9.85 14.38 14.45
N ASN A 260 11.06 13.94 14.83
CA ASN A 260 11.52 13.86 16.23
C ASN A 260 12.18 15.15 16.76
N ILE A 261 11.86 16.32 16.19
CA ILE A 261 12.30 17.61 16.73
C ILE A 261 11.43 18.01 17.94
N GLY A 262 10.21 17.47 18.07
CA GLY A 262 9.30 17.70 19.19
C GLY A 262 9.30 16.62 20.28
N GLU A 263 9.59 15.36 19.94
CA GLU A 263 9.66 14.25 20.88
C GLU A 263 11.06 13.64 20.83
N GLY A 264 11.76 13.68 21.97
CA GLY A 264 13.17 13.33 22.06
C GLY A 264 13.50 11.95 21.51
N THR A 265 14.33 11.94 20.46
CA THR A 265 15.45 11.01 20.27
C THR A 265 15.18 9.52 20.01
N PHE A 266 14.43 9.16 18.96
CA PHE A 266 14.50 7.78 18.45
C PHE A 266 15.82 7.42 17.71
N GLY A 267 16.68 8.40 17.40
CA GLY A 267 17.98 8.14 16.76
C GLY A 267 19.22 8.24 17.67
N ARG A 268 19.13 8.84 18.86
CA ARG A 268 20.28 9.00 19.78
C ARG A 268 20.38 7.91 20.85
N ILE A 269 19.29 7.18 21.11
CA ILE A 269 19.20 6.21 22.21
C ILE A 269 20.08 4.97 21.95
N ASP A 270 20.31 4.57 20.69
CA ASP A 270 21.06 3.32 20.41
C ASP A 270 22.59 3.42 20.43
N ILE A 271 23.17 4.61 20.27
CA ILE A 271 24.64 4.77 20.38
C ILE A 271 25.10 4.57 21.83
N ASN A 272 24.31 5.01 22.81
CA ASN A 272 24.62 4.79 24.23
C ASN A 272 24.53 3.30 24.61
N ASN A 273 23.58 2.55 24.03
CA ASN A 273 23.46 1.11 24.24
C ASN A 273 24.62 0.31 23.61
N TYR A 274 25.20 0.79 22.51
CA TYR A 274 26.41 0.20 21.94
C TYR A 274 27.68 0.53 22.75
N ARG A 275 27.82 1.77 23.24
CA ARG A 275 28.93 2.13 24.14
C ARG A 275 28.89 1.38 25.47
N SER A 276 27.70 1.16 26.04
CA SER A 276 27.56 0.43 27.29
C SER A 276 27.92 -1.05 27.15
N LYS A 277 27.65 -1.69 26.01
CA LYS A 277 28.04 -3.09 25.72
C LYS A 277 29.54 -3.28 25.49
N ILE A 278 30.27 -2.26 25.03
CA ILE A 278 31.74 -2.32 24.94
C ILE A 278 32.37 -2.14 26.34
N ASN A 279 31.72 -1.38 27.22
CA ASN A 279 32.16 -1.19 28.61
C ASN A 279 31.57 -2.21 29.61
N SER A 280 30.70 -3.13 29.19
CA SER A 280 30.02 -4.10 30.06
C SER A 280 30.89 -5.28 30.53
N ALA A 281 32.23 -5.16 30.43
CA ALA A 281 33.12 -5.94 31.27
C ALA A 281 33.20 -5.39 32.71
N GLN A 282 32.55 -4.25 32.99
CA GLN A 282 32.32 -3.74 34.33
C GLN A 282 30.85 -3.98 34.73
N PRO A 283 30.58 -4.50 35.94
CA PRO A 283 29.21 -4.68 36.41
C PRO A 283 28.46 -3.35 36.43
N PRO A 284 27.14 -3.33 36.19
CA PRO A 284 26.35 -2.10 36.22
C PRO A 284 26.54 -1.39 37.56
N TYR A 285 26.89 -0.10 37.53
CA TYR A 285 27.05 0.71 38.73
C TYR A 285 25.70 0.75 39.47
N GLN A 286 25.62 0.03 40.58
CA GLN A 286 24.46 0.08 41.47
C GLN A 286 24.53 1.39 42.26
N PHE A 287 23.61 2.30 41.98
CA PHE A 287 23.44 3.49 42.82
C PHE A 287 23.09 3.04 44.23
N SER A 288 23.85 3.51 45.21
CA SER A 288 23.70 3.10 46.60
C SER A 288 22.49 3.74 47.29
N SER A 289 21.96 4.80 46.69
CA SER A 289 20.80 5.53 47.20
C SER A 289 20.01 6.25 46.10
N GLU A 290 18.75 6.56 46.42
CA GLU A 290 17.83 7.27 45.54
C GLU A 290 18.25 8.75 45.33
N GLU A 291 18.97 9.32 46.31
CA GLU A 291 19.60 10.65 46.20
C GLU A 291 20.75 10.66 45.18
N GLU A 292 21.55 9.59 45.13
CA GLU A 292 22.60 9.41 44.12
C GLU A 292 22.00 9.34 42.71
N ARG A 293 20.87 8.64 42.54
CA ARG A 293 20.18 8.54 41.25
C ARG A 293 19.64 9.90 40.78
N LYS A 294 19.03 10.67 41.68
CA LYS A 294 18.48 12.01 41.39
C LYS A 294 19.57 13.03 41.04
N LYS A 295 20.78 12.88 41.59
CA LYS A 295 21.94 13.73 41.26
C LYS A 295 22.39 13.62 39.80
N TYR A 296 22.24 12.45 39.18
CA TYR A 296 22.68 12.21 37.80
C TYR A 296 21.60 12.40 36.74
N PHE A 297 20.33 12.14 37.06
CA PHE A 297 19.23 12.15 36.08
C PHE A 297 18.18 13.26 36.30
N GLY A 298 18.34 14.09 37.34
CA GLY A 298 17.39 15.14 37.70
C GLY A 298 16.18 14.60 38.48
N ALA A 299 15.47 15.50 39.15
CA ALA A 299 14.37 15.14 40.06
C ALA A 299 13.11 14.60 39.35
N ASP A 300 12.97 14.86 38.04
CA ASP A 300 11.75 14.63 37.27
C ASP A 300 11.82 13.42 36.33
N TYR A 301 12.85 12.56 36.42
CA TYR A 301 12.96 11.37 35.59
C TYR A 301 12.02 10.26 36.08
N ASN A 302 10.74 10.37 35.72
CA ASN A 302 9.80 9.25 35.72
C ASN A 302 10.15 8.35 34.54
N GLY A 303 10.63 7.14 34.83
CA GLY A 303 11.09 6.19 33.81
C GLY A 303 10.11 6.09 32.65
N GLY A 304 10.60 6.38 31.43
CA GLY A 304 9.77 6.38 30.23
C GLY A 304 9.03 5.06 30.08
N GLU A 305 7.73 5.15 29.82
CA GLU A 305 6.93 3.99 29.41
C GLU A 305 7.59 3.35 28.20
N MET A 306 7.86 2.04 28.28
CA MET A 306 8.37 1.29 27.14
C MET A 306 7.26 1.19 26.09
N ILE A 307 7.36 2.03 25.06
CA ILE A 307 6.52 1.97 23.87
C ILE A 307 6.77 0.61 23.21
N THR A 308 5.71 -0.18 22.99
CA THR A 308 5.82 -1.51 22.39
C THR A 308 6.00 -1.40 20.87
N ASN A 309 6.56 -2.43 20.24
CA ASN A 309 6.71 -2.50 18.78
C ASN A 309 5.37 -2.30 18.05
N GLU A 310 4.28 -2.74 18.66
CA GLU A 310 2.91 -2.61 18.14
C GLU A 310 2.49 -1.13 18.06
N THR A 311 2.78 -0.33 19.09
CA THR A 311 2.53 1.11 19.08
C THR A 311 3.39 1.86 18.05
N VAL A 312 4.58 1.34 17.73
CA VAL A 312 5.44 1.90 16.68
C VAL A 312 4.88 1.62 15.28
N GLU A 313 4.39 0.40 15.04
CA GLU A 313 3.75 0.02 13.78
C GLU A 313 2.44 0.79 13.55
N GLU A 314 1.60 0.95 14.59
CA GLU A 314 0.36 1.75 14.51
C GLU A 314 0.63 3.22 14.16
N LYS A 315 1.65 3.82 14.79
CA LYS A 315 2.05 5.21 14.49
C LYS A 315 2.66 5.35 13.09
N GLY A 316 3.41 4.35 12.64
CA GLY A 316 3.96 4.31 11.28
C GLY A 316 2.88 4.23 10.21
N GLN A 317 1.84 3.41 10.43
CA GLN A 317 0.71 3.27 9.52
C GLN A 317 -0.13 4.56 9.45
N ALA A 318 -0.43 5.17 10.61
CA ALA A 318 -1.20 6.42 10.67
C ALA A 318 -0.50 7.57 9.91
N TRP A 319 0.83 7.62 9.95
CA TRP A 319 1.61 8.61 9.22
C TRP A 319 1.61 8.38 7.70
N LEU A 320 1.65 7.11 7.25
CA LEU A 320 1.54 6.77 5.82
C LEU A 320 0.19 7.19 5.25
N ASP A 321 -0.89 6.95 6.02
CA ASP A 321 -2.24 7.30 5.61
C ASP A 321 -2.42 8.83 5.49
N ASP A 322 -1.82 9.61 6.41
CA ASP A 322 -1.79 11.09 6.34
C ASP A 322 -1.00 11.60 5.12
N LEU A 323 0.18 11.02 4.86
CA LEU A 323 1.01 11.41 3.72
C LEU A 323 0.29 11.15 2.39
N ILE A 324 -0.35 9.99 2.25
CA ILE A 324 -1.14 9.64 1.06
C ILE A 324 -2.28 10.64 0.89
N SER A 325 -3.00 10.98 1.96
CA SER A 325 -4.10 11.95 1.92
C SER A 325 -3.63 13.34 1.46
N ARG A 326 -2.45 13.79 1.91
CA ARG A 326 -1.88 15.09 1.52
C ARG A 326 -1.39 15.13 0.07
N ILE A 327 -0.86 14.01 -0.43
CA ILE A 327 -0.50 13.86 -1.85
C ILE A 327 -1.76 13.91 -2.73
N GLU A 328 -2.83 13.21 -2.32
CA GLU A 328 -4.12 13.23 -3.02
C GLU A 328 -4.78 14.61 -3.01
N ALA A 329 -4.56 15.39 -1.94
CA ALA A 329 -5.00 16.78 -1.83
C ALA A 329 -4.11 17.78 -2.61
N GLY A 330 -2.97 17.36 -3.17
CA GLY A 330 -2.05 18.22 -3.90
C GLY A 330 -1.31 19.24 -3.02
N GLU A 331 -1.20 18.97 -1.72
CA GLU A 331 -0.55 19.86 -0.74
C GLU A 331 0.97 19.69 -0.66
N VAL A 332 1.53 18.68 -1.35
CA VAL A 332 2.95 18.28 -1.33
C VAL A 332 3.49 18.13 -2.74
#